data_AF-K1SMD9-F1
#
_entry.id   AF-K1SMD9-F1
#
_cell.length_a   1.000
_cell.length_b   1.000
_cell.length_c   1.000
_cell.angle_alpha   90.00
_cell.angle_beta   90.00
_cell.angle_gamma   90.00
#
_symmetry.space_group_name_H-M   'P 1'
#
loop_
_entity.id
_entity.type
_entity.pdbx_description
1 polymer ?
#
loop_
_entity_poly.entity_id
_entity_poly.type
_entity_poly.pdbx_seq_one_letter_code
_entity_poly.pdbx_strand_id
1 'polypeptide(L)'
;MITLYHGSYIQVGKPLVKLGRKKVDFGQGFYLTKLRQQASSWAKTIAERKGRNALPTLSIYSFDYDAVKNKDYRIKIFDSYNLEWLEYVVDCRKGGTKQTMYDIVEGGVANDNVIDTVEDYENNVITAEQALGQLKYKA
;
A
#
# COMPACT_ATOMS: atom_id res chain seq x y z
N MET A 1 -7.27 18.77 6.61
CA MET A 1 -7.55 18.27 5.23
C MET A 1 -6.26 17.92 4.52
N ILE A 2 -6.15 16.71 3.97
CA ILE A 2 -5.03 16.27 3.13
C ILE A 2 -5.55 15.84 1.75
N THR A 3 -4.76 16.07 0.70
CA THR A 3 -5.09 15.60 -0.65
C THR A 3 -4.48 14.23 -0.87
N LEU A 4 -5.31 13.28 -1.31
CA LEU A 4 -4.91 11.90 -1.61
C LEU A 4 -5.25 11.54 -3.05
N TYR A 5 -4.43 10.67 -3.63
CA TYR A 5 -4.50 10.28 -5.03
C TYR A 5 -4.65 8.78 -5.19
N HIS A 6 -5.51 8.36 -6.12
CA HIS A 6 -5.63 6.97 -6.58
C HIS A 6 -5.41 6.91 -8.10
N GLY A 7 -4.48 6.06 -8.53
CA GLY A 7 -4.25 5.80 -9.95
C GLY A 7 -5.00 4.56 -10.43
N SER A 8 -5.75 4.68 -11.52
CA SER A 8 -6.49 3.58 -12.15
C SER A 8 -6.67 3.84 -13.65
N TYR A 9 -7.49 3.03 -14.31
CA TYR A 9 -7.96 3.27 -15.68
C TYR A 9 -9.39 3.82 -15.74
N ILE A 10 -10.00 4.06 -14.57
CA ILE A 10 -11.33 4.63 -14.41
C ILE A 10 -11.35 5.63 -13.25
N GLN A 11 -12.25 6.60 -13.31
CA GLN A 11 -12.53 7.49 -12.20
C GLN A 11 -13.31 6.73 -11.13
N VAL A 12 -12.85 6.81 -9.87
CA VAL A 12 -13.52 6.16 -8.74
C VAL A 12 -14.16 7.23 -7.87
N GLY A 13 -15.46 7.47 -8.05
CA GLY A 13 -16.18 8.45 -7.22
C GLY A 13 -16.43 7.97 -5.79
N LYS A 14 -16.76 6.68 -5.61
CA LYS A 14 -17.05 6.05 -4.32
C LYS A 14 -16.19 4.81 -4.13
N PRO A 15 -15.09 4.90 -3.37
CA PRO A 15 -14.21 3.77 -3.12
C PRO A 15 -14.91 2.59 -2.45
N LEU A 16 -14.63 1.38 -2.94
CA LEU A 16 -15.05 0.13 -2.32
C LEU A 16 -13.80 -0.66 -1.89
N VAL A 17 -13.59 -0.80 -0.59
CA VAL A 17 -12.35 -1.39 -0.03
C VAL A 17 -12.27 -2.91 -0.17
N LYS A 18 -13.39 -3.59 -0.46
CA LYS A 18 -13.45 -5.06 -0.63
C LYS A 18 -13.16 -5.52 -2.07
N LEU A 19 -12.80 -4.59 -2.95
CA LEU A 19 -12.45 -4.89 -4.34
C LEU A 19 -10.93 -4.95 -4.51
N GLY A 20 -10.47 -5.58 -5.58
CA GLY A 20 -9.05 -5.65 -5.94
C GLY A 20 -8.34 -6.89 -5.42
N ARG A 21 -7.00 -6.87 -5.51
CA ARG A 21 -6.14 -8.01 -5.18
C ARG A 21 -6.10 -8.23 -3.68
N LYS A 22 -6.02 -9.51 -3.28
CA LYS A 22 -5.99 -9.91 -1.85
C LYS A 22 -4.58 -10.06 -1.27
N LYS A 23 -3.59 -10.30 -2.14
CA LYS A 23 -2.21 -10.67 -1.78
C LYS A 23 -1.25 -9.59 -2.26
N VAL A 24 -1.24 -8.48 -1.54
CA VAL A 24 -0.37 -7.30 -1.77
C VAL A 24 0.04 -6.73 -0.41
N ASP A 25 0.98 -5.78 -0.38
CA ASP A 25 1.68 -5.34 0.84
C ASP A 25 0.78 -5.03 2.04
N PHE A 26 -0.37 -4.38 1.84
CA PHE A 26 -1.31 -4.07 2.93
C PHE A 26 -2.67 -4.78 2.79
N GLY A 27 -2.72 -5.86 2.00
CA GLY A 27 -3.91 -6.68 1.82
C GLY A 27 -4.94 -6.10 0.84
N GLN A 28 -6.18 -6.56 0.94
CA GLN A 28 -7.27 -6.06 0.13
C GLN A 28 -7.78 -4.72 0.68
N GLY A 29 -7.74 -3.69 -0.14
CA GLY A 29 -8.13 -2.35 0.27
C GLY A 29 -8.21 -1.38 -0.89
N PHE A 30 -8.61 -0.14 -0.57
CA PHE A 30 -8.55 0.96 -1.52
C PHE A 30 -7.30 1.80 -1.24
N TYR A 31 -6.34 1.75 -2.16
CA TYR A 31 -5.03 2.34 -1.99
C TYR A 31 -5.00 3.80 -2.43
N LEU A 32 -4.46 4.63 -1.55
CA LEU A 32 -4.26 6.06 -1.72
C LEU A 32 -2.81 6.43 -1.43
N THR A 33 -2.32 7.50 -2.06
CA THR A 33 -1.01 8.06 -1.74
C THR A 33 -1.07 9.58 -1.72
N LYS A 34 -0.19 10.19 -0.91
CA LYS A 34 0.07 11.64 -0.91
C LYS A 34 0.89 12.06 -2.15
N LEU A 35 1.56 11.10 -2.80
CA LEU A 35 2.47 11.34 -3.91
C LEU A 35 1.73 11.27 -5.25
N ARG A 36 1.35 12.43 -5.79
CA ARG A 36 0.64 12.54 -7.08
C ARG A 36 1.38 11.81 -8.22
N GLN A 37 2.71 11.93 -8.28
CA GLN A 37 3.52 11.31 -9.33
C GLN A 37 3.46 9.78 -9.27
N GLN A 38 3.51 9.20 -8.05
CA GLN A 38 3.38 7.76 -7.86
C GLN A 38 2.01 7.26 -8.34
N ALA A 39 0.92 7.92 -7.94
CA ALA A 39 -0.42 7.56 -8.40
C ALA A 39 -0.59 7.73 -9.92
N SER A 40 0.03 8.78 -10.50
CA SER A 40 -0.01 9.02 -11.95
C SER A 40 0.75 7.95 -12.73
N SER A 41 1.93 7.55 -12.25
CA SER A 41 2.71 6.45 -12.83
C SER A 41 1.93 5.14 -12.77
N TRP A 42 1.36 4.84 -11.61
CA TRP A 42 0.53 3.64 -11.42
C TRP A 42 -0.70 3.62 -12.34
N ALA A 43 -1.36 4.77 -12.54
CA ALA A 43 -2.48 4.88 -13.47
C ALA A 43 -2.09 4.48 -14.90
N LYS A 44 -0.89 4.87 -15.37
CA LYS A 44 -0.35 4.46 -16.68
C LYS A 44 -0.16 2.95 -16.73
N THR A 45 0.56 2.38 -15.77
CA THR A 45 0.79 0.93 -15.67
C THR A 45 -0.52 0.14 -15.68
N ILE A 46 -1.53 0.60 -14.94
CA ILE A 46 -2.82 -0.06 -14.82
C ILE A 46 -3.65 0.06 -16.11
N ALA A 47 -3.63 1.22 -16.77
CA ALA A 47 -4.29 1.40 -18.07
C ALA A 47 -3.65 0.53 -19.15
N GLU A 48 -2.32 0.51 -19.24
CA GLU A 48 -1.58 -0.37 -20.15
C GLU A 48 -1.93 -1.85 -19.96
N ARG A 49 -1.96 -2.32 -18.70
CA ARG A 49 -2.38 -3.69 -18.36
C ARG A 49 -3.83 -3.99 -18.72
N LYS A 50 -4.71 -2.99 -18.73
CA LYS A 50 -6.12 -3.16 -19.12
C LYS A 50 -6.28 -3.28 -20.64
N GLY A 51 -5.41 -2.65 -21.41
CA GLY A 51 -5.33 -2.73 -22.86
C GLY A 51 -5.43 -1.38 -23.56
N ARG A 52 -5.20 -1.37 -24.88
CA ARG A 52 -4.98 -0.17 -25.72
C ARG A 52 -6.02 0.95 -25.64
N ASN A 53 -7.25 0.67 -25.22
CA ASN A 53 -8.35 1.65 -25.15
C ASN A 53 -8.54 2.23 -23.74
N ALA A 54 -7.81 1.72 -22.74
CA ALA A 54 -7.88 2.23 -21.39
C ALA A 54 -7.01 3.48 -21.26
N LEU A 55 -7.53 4.50 -20.58
CA LEU A 55 -6.80 5.73 -20.34
C LEU A 55 -6.39 5.83 -18.87
N PRO A 56 -5.15 6.24 -18.58
CA PRO A 56 -4.72 6.48 -17.20
C PRO A 56 -5.60 7.57 -16.59
N THR A 57 -6.20 7.26 -15.45
CA THR A 57 -7.13 8.12 -14.74
C THR A 57 -6.68 8.29 -13.29
N LEU A 58 -6.67 9.54 -12.83
CA LEU A 58 -6.29 9.90 -11.47
C LEU A 58 -7.52 10.39 -10.71
N SER A 59 -7.94 9.65 -9.69
CA SER A 59 -8.96 10.10 -8.76
C SER A 59 -8.32 10.88 -7.61
N ILE A 60 -8.90 12.02 -7.24
CA ILE A 60 -8.38 12.94 -6.22
C ILE A 60 -9.42 13.04 -5.11
N TYR A 61 -8.96 12.93 -3.86
CA TYR A 61 -9.81 12.98 -2.69
C TYR A 61 -9.29 14.04 -1.71
N SER A 62 -10.22 14.75 -1.08
CA SER A 62 -9.94 15.54 0.12
C SER A 62 -10.27 14.66 1.32
N PHE A 63 -9.28 14.40 2.16
CA PHE A 63 -9.40 13.49 3.30
C PHE A 63 -9.20 14.26 4.60
N ASP A 64 -10.18 14.17 5.49
CA ASP A 64 -10.10 14.78 6.82
C ASP A 64 -9.46 13.81 7.81
N TYR A 65 -8.14 13.85 7.87
CA TYR A 65 -7.34 12.95 8.70
C TYR A 65 -7.57 13.18 10.21
N ASP A 66 -7.82 14.43 10.62
CA ASP A 66 -8.06 14.77 12.02
C ASP A 66 -9.44 14.28 12.47
N ALA A 67 -10.47 14.43 11.61
CA ALA A 67 -11.79 13.87 11.89
C ALA A 67 -11.78 12.34 11.99
N VAL A 68 -10.90 11.67 11.27
CA VAL A 68 -10.71 10.22 11.33
C VAL A 68 -10.00 9.81 12.62
N LYS A 69 -8.95 10.52 13.01
CA LYS A 69 -8.24 10.30 14.29
C LYS A 69 -9.13 10.54 15.51
N ASN A 70 -10.06 11.47 15.41
CA ASN A 70 -11.02 11.80 16.48
C ASN A 70 -12.22 10.85 16.55
N LYS A 71 -12.24 9.79 15.72
CA LYS A 71 -13.25 8.73 15.70
C LYS A 71 -12.64 7.39 16.11
N ASP A 72 -13.49 6.41 16.42
CA ASP A 72 -13.09 5.06 16.85
C ASP A 72 -12.61 4.16 15.69
N TYR A 73 -11.84 4.69 14.73
CA TYR A 73 -11.20 3.89 13.68
C TYR A 73 -9.92 3.23 14.20
N ARG A 74 -9.70 1.98 13.82
CA ARG A 74 -8.45 1.25 14.12
C ARG A 74 -7.40 1.63 13.09
N ILE A 75 -6.50 2.54 13.45
CA ILE A 75 -5.48 3.08 12.55
C ILE A 75 -4.13 2.46 12.89
N LYS A 76 -3.45 1.89 11.90
CA LYS A 76 -2.05 1.46 12.00
C LYS A 76 -1.15 2.37 11.18
N ILE A 77 -0.11 2.90 11.80
CA ILE A 77 0.92 3.69 11.13
C ILE A 77 2.25 2.97 11.29
N PHE A 78 2.94 2.74 10.17
CA PHE A 78 4.30 2.22 10.12
C PHE A 78 5.25 3.36 9.71
N ASP A 79 5.91 3.96 10.70
CA ASP A 79 6.83 5.08 10.48
C ASP A 79 8.19 4.67 9.91
N SER A 80 8.49 3.36 9.91
CA SER A 80 9.75 2.81 9.40
C SER A 80 9.61 1.35 8.97
N TYR A 81 10.57 0.88 8.16
CA TYR A 81 10.69 -0.53 7.78
C TYR A 81 11.29 -1.37 8.92
N ASN A 82 10.49 -1.53 9.98
CA ASN A 82 10.84 -2.33 11.16
C ASN A 82 10.28 -3.76 11.07
N LEU A 83 10.52 -4.58 12.09
CA LEU A 83 10.06 -5.97 12.12
C LEU A 83 8.55 -6.09 11.99
N GLU A 84 7.80 -5.22 12.69
CA GLU A 84 6.35 -5.24 12.67
C GLU A 84 5.79 -4.94 11.27
N TRP A 85 6.38 -3.96 10.56
CA TRP A 85 6.04 -3.67 9.17
C TRP A 85 6.35 -4.87 8.27
N LEU A 86 7.53 -5.48 8.41
CA LEU A 86 7.97 -6.59 7.58
C LEU A 86 7.05 -7.81 7.75
N GLU A 87 6.75 -8.18 8.99
CA GLU A 87 5.83 -9.27 9.31
C GLU A 87 4.40 -8.96 8.85
N TYR A 88 3.96 -7.72 8.96
CA TYR A 88 2.64 -7.30 8.47
C TYR A 88 2.52 -7.42 6.95
N VAL A 89 3.54 -6.95 6.22
CA VAL A 89 3.58 -7.03 4.75
C VAL A 89 3.59 -8.47 4.28
N VAL A 90 4.45 -9.31 4.88
CA VAL A 90 4.53 -10.74 4.52
C VAL A 90 3.23 -11.48 4.86
N ASP A 91 2.60 -11.21 5.99
CA ASP A 91 1.28 -11.78 6.32
C ASP A 91 0.25 -11.42 5.23
N CYS A 92 0.17 -10.14 4.85
CA CYS A 92 -0.77 -9.68 3.83
C CYS A 92 -0.50 -10.32 2.45
N ARG A 93 0.76 -10.42 2.03
CA ARG A 93 1.14 -11.08 0.76
C ARG A 93 0.83 -12.57 0.75
N LYS A 94 0.96 -13.25 1.89
CA LYS A 94 0.55 -14.65 2.06
C LYS A 94 -0.98 -14.83 2.12
N GLY A 95 -1.74 -13.75 2.21
CA GLY A 95 -3.21 -13.77 2.32
C GLY A 95 -3.70 -14.00 3.75
N GLY A 96 -2.87 -13.65 4.74
CA GLY A 96 -3.19 -13.69 6.16
C GLY A 96 -4.23 -12.65 6.56
N THR A 97 -4.43 -12.57 7.88
CA THR A 97 -5.56 -11.84 8.48
C THR A 97 -5.13 -10.57 9.21
N LYS A 98 -3.84 -10.21 9.24
CA LYS A 98 -3.43 -8.98 9.95
C LYS A 98 -4.12 -7.73 9.40
N GLN A 99 -4.42 -7.72 8.09
CA GLN A 99 -5.23 -6.69 7.44
C GLN A 99 -6.61 -6.46 8.06
N THR A 100 -7.22 -7.46 8.71
CA THR A 100 -8.57 -7.31 9.29
C THR A 100 -8.57 -6.59 10.64
N MET A 101 -7.38 -6.37 11.21
CA MET A 101 -7.21 -5.73 12.51
C MET A 101 -7.36 -4.21 12.43
N TYR A 102 -7.26 -3.63 11.23
CA TYR A 102 -7.23 -2.18 11.04
C TYR A 102 -8.23 -1.74 9.97
N ASP A 103 -8.74 -0.53 10.12
CA ASP A 103 -9.61 0.12 9.14
C ASP A 103 -8.78 1.00 8.19
N ILE A 104 -7.65 1.53 8.69
CA ILE A 104 -6.70 2.37 7.93
C ILE A 104 -5.28 1.93 8.26
N VAL A 105 -4.47 1.78 7.22
CA VAL A 105 -3.05 1.47 7.33
C VAL A 105 -2.26 2.50 6.53
N GLU A 106 -1.28 3.12 7.17
CA GLU A 106 -0.34 4.06 6.56
C GLU A 106 1.08 3.55 6.74
N GLY A 107 1.88 3.60 5.68
CA GLY A 107 3.27 3.17 5.72
C GLY A 107 3.89 3.12 4.33
N GLY A 108 5.20 2.95 4.27
CA GLY A 108 5.90 2.71 3.01
C GLY A 108 5.46 1.38 2.39
N VAL A 109 5.26 1.38 1.07
CA VAL A 109 5.04 0.16 0.28
C VAL A 109 6.39 -0.41 -0.12
N ALA A 110 6.43 -1.72 -0.37
CA ALA A 110 7.64 -2.37 -0.83
C ALA A 110 7.91 -2.02 -2.30
N ASN A 111 8.50 -0.84 -2.52
CA ASN A 111 8.89 -0.34 -3.84
C ASN A 111 10.19 -0.99 -4.34
N ASP A 112 10.64 -0.60 -5.53
CA ASP A 112 11.81 -1.18 -6.20
C ASP A 112 13.09 -1.22 -5.34
N ASN A 113 13.23 -0.33 -4.35
CA ASN A 113 14.41 -0.32 -3.49
C ASN A 113 14.38 -1.43 -2.43
N VAL A 114 13.20 -1.85 -1.96
CA VAL A 114 13.04 -2.76 -0.81
C VAL A 114 12.36 -4.08 -1.16
N ILE A 115 11.76 -4.20 -2.35
CA ILE A 115 10.96 -5.36 -2.75
C ILE A 115 11.75 -6.67 -2.68
N ASP A 116 12.97 -6.70 -3.20
CA ASP A 116 13.83 -7.90 -3.18
C ASP A 116 14.08 -8.38 -1.74
N THR A 117 14.37 -7.45 -0.82
CA THR A 117 14.59 -7.77 0.59
C THR A 117 13.33 -8.35 1.25
N VAL A 118 12.15 -7.83 0.90
CA VAL A 118 10.87 -8.38 1.40
C VAL A 118 10.60 -9.76 0.81
N GLU A 119 10.85 -9.97 -0.49
CA GLU A 119 10.65 -11.25 -1.16
C GLU A 119 11.61 -12.34 -0.64
N ASP A 120 12.87 -12.00 -0.41
CA ASP A 120 13.85 -12.92 0.19
C ASP A 120 13.40 -13.36 1.58
N TYR A 121 12.95 -12.43 2.42
CA TYR A 121 12.42 -12.76 3.74
C TYR A 121 11.11 -13.57 3.65
N GLU A 122 10.19 -13.18 2.76
CA GLU A 122 8.93 -13.88 2.50
C GLU A 122 9.14 -15.36 2.17
N ASN A 123 10.18 -15.65 1.37
CA ASN A 123 10.58 -16.97 0.90
C ASN A 123 11.55 -17.71 1.84
N ASN A 124 11.84 -17.16 3.02
CA ASN A 124 12.80 -17.70 3.99
C ASN A 124 14.24 -17.85 3.46
N VAL A 125 14.64 -17.02 2.49
CA VAL A 125 16.02 -16.95 1.98
C VAL A 125 16.93 -16.24 2.99
N ILE A 126 16.41 -15.23 3.68
CA ILE A 126 17.12 -14.46 4.71
C ILE A 126 16.34 -14.44 6.02
N THR A 127 17.04 -14.24 7.14
CA THR A 127 16.41 -14.05 8.45
C THR A 127 15.81 -12.65 8.59
N ALA A 128 14.97 -12.45 9.61
CA ALA A 128 14.42 -11.14 9.93
C ALA A 128 15.53 -10.12 10.23
N GLU A 129 16.57 -10.52 10.97
CA GLU A 129 17.71 -9.65 11.31
C GLU A 129 18.46 -9.20 10.05
N GLN A 130 18.68 -10.11 9.09
CA GLN A 130 19.32 -9.79 7.82
C GLN A 130 18.46 -8.83 6.99
N ALA A 131 17.15 -9.09 6.90
CA ALA A 131 16.21 -8.23 6.19
C ALA A 131 16.22 -6.80 6.77
N LEU A 132 16.10 -6.67 8.09
CA LEU A 132 16.12 -5.38 8.78
C LEU A 132 17.45 -4.65 8.62
N GLY A 133 18.57 -5.38 8.62
CA GLY A 133 19.89 -4.84 8.32
C GLY A 133 19.97 -4.20 6.94
N GLN A 134 19.36 -4.83 5.92
CA GLN A 134 19.31 -4.29 4.56
C GLN A 134 18.33 -3.12 4.44
N LEU A 135 17.16 -3.20 5.06
CA LEU A 135 16.10 -2.17 5.00
C LEU A 135 16.53 -0.85 5.65
N LYS A 136 17.39 -0.89 6.66
CA LYS A 136 17.89 0.30 7.37
C LYS A 136 18.55 1.33 6.46
N TYR A 137 19.14 0.90 5.34
CA TYR A 137 19.83 1.77 4.38
C TYR A 137 18.96 2.21 3.20
N LYS A 138 17.70 1.77 3.16
CA LYS A 138 16.77 1.94 2.04
C LYS A 138 15.55 2.79 2.41
N ALA A 139 15.50 3.31 3.63
CA ALA A 139 14.44 4.19 4.16
C ALA A 139 14.59 5.63 3.67
#